data_AF-A0A6H0Y2T1-F1
#
_entry.id   AF-A0A6H0Y2T1-F1
#
_cell.length_a   1.000
_cell.length_b   1.000
_cell.length_c   1.000
_cell.angle_alpha   90.00
_cell.angle_beta   90.00
_cell.angle_gamma   90.00
#
_symmetry.space_group_name_H-M   'P 1'
#
loop_
_entity.id
_entity.type
_entity.pdbx_description
1 polymer ?
#
loop_
_entity_poly.entity_id
_entity_poly.type
_entity_poly.pdbx_seq_one_letter_code
_entity_poly.pdbx_strand_id
1 'polypeptide(L)'
;MDLGCGTGIVTRALSPYFDRVVGSDPSSGMIRQAREQTLTNLQFIEGNAESSTDAFGDASLDCIVASQAAHWFDFQALWPKLARVVRPGGTVAFWGYKDHVFVDFPAASAILQHYAYDLDRDKLGSYWPQPGRSYVQDKLRVIQPPRDQWEDIQRIEYEPGTSGAHSGEGTLFMERQMKIGECKEYVRTWSSYHGWTEAHPGRIARSQGGQGDVVDSIFDEIASANSWFLNDDNLIRIEWGSALIAARRRIDSD
;
A
#
# COMPACT_ATOMS: atom_id res chain seq x y z
N MET A 1 3.18 -14.87 9.17
CA MET A 1 2.45 -13.77 9.84
C MET A 1 2.35 -12.61 8.88
N ASP A 2 1.21 -11.94 8.81
CA ASP A 2 0.94 -10.78 7.96
C ASP A 2 0.74 -9.55 8.85
N LEU A 3 1.73 -8.64 8.88
CA LEU A 3 1.75 -7.44 9.70
C LEU A 3 1.05 -6.29 8.98
N GLY A 4 0.12 -5.62 9.66
CA GLY A 4 -0.73 -4.59 9.06
C GLY A 4 -1.67 -5.19 8.02
N CYS A 5 -2.36 -6.28 8.37
CA CYS A 5 -3.15 -7.07 7.45
C CYS A 5 -4.42 -6.37 6.94
N GLY A 6 -4.83 -5.26 7.56
CA GLY A 6 -6.10 -4.60 7.32
C GLY A 6 -7.26 -5.59 7.43
N THR A 7 -8.11 -5.62 6.40
CA THR A 7 -9.26 -6.54 6.32
C THR A 7 -8.88 -7.97 5.92
N GLY A 8 -7.58 -8.32 5.90
CA GLY A 8 -7.08 -9.69 5.72
C GLY A 8 -6.93 -10.15 4.26
N ILE A 9 -6.83 -9.23 3.29
CA ILE A 9 -6.73 -9.57 1.86
C ILE A 9 -5.52 -10.49 1.60
N VAL A 10 -4.34 -10.08 2.03
CA VAL A 10 -3.10 -10.85 1.85
C VAL A 10 -3.06 -12.06 2.77
N THR A 11 -3.50 -11.91 4.01
CA THR A 11 -3.62 -13.03 4.96
C THR A 11 -4.42 -14.20 4.35
N ARG A 12 -5.56 -13.92 3.70
CA ARG A 12 -6.34 -14.94 2.99
C ARG A 12 -5.64 -15.50 1.77
N ALA A 13 -4.98 -14.66 0.97
CA ALA A 13 -4.24 -15.11 -0.20
C ALA A 13 -3.09 -16.07 0.16
N LEU A 14 -2.52 -15.93 1.37
CA LEU A 14 -1.47 -16.82 1.89
C LEU A 14 -2.01 -18.14 2.46
N SER A 15 -3.29 -18.22 2.83
CA SER A 15 -3.89 -19.41 3.47
C SER A 15 -3.60 -20.73 2.75
N PRO A 16 -3.63 -20.83 1.40
CA PRO A 16 -3.36 -22.10 0.71
C PRO A 16 -1.90 -22.57 0.76
N TYR A 17 -0.97 -21.70 1.16
CA TYR A 17 0.47 -21.96 1.12
C TYR A 17 1.10 -22.25 2.48
N PHE A 18 0.34 -22.11 3.57
CA PHE A 18 0.82 -22.25 4.94
C PHE A 18 -0.18 -23.01 5.82
N ASP A 19 0.32 -23.85 6.73
CA ASP A 19 -0.52 -24.60 7.67
C ASP A 19 -1.29 -23.70 8.65
N ARG A 20 -0.74 -22.51 8.95
CA ARG A 20 -1.36 -21.48 9.78
C ARG A 20 -0.94 -20.10 9.30
N VAL A 21 -1.90 -19.20 9.14
CA VAL A 21 -1.63 -17.78 8.85
C VAL A 21 -2.25 -16.92 9.93
N VAL A 22 -1.46 -15.99 10.45
CA VAL A 22 -1.89 -15.02 11.44
C VAL A 22 -1.72 -13.62 10.86
N GLY A 23 -2.81 -12.86 10.76
CA GLY A 23 -2.78 -11.43 10.43
C GLY A 23 -2.81 -10.58 11.70
N SER A 24 -2.12 -9.44 11.71
CA SER A 24 -2.27 -8.43 12.76
C SER A 24 -2.51 -7.04 12.19
N ASP A 25 -3.32 -6.25 12.87
CA ASP A 25 -3.59 -4.86 12.51
C ASP A 25 -4.01 -4.06 13.76
N PRO A 26 -3.58 -2.80 13.94
CA PRO A 26 -4.00 -1.99 15.08
C PRO A 26 -5.48 -1.55 15.00
N SER A 27 -6.13 -1.60 13.83
CA SER A 27 -7.51 -1.19 13.65
C SER A 27 -8.48 -2.30 14.05
N SER A 28 -9.14 -2.13 15.20
CA SER A 28 -10.21 -3.04 15.64
C SER A 28 -11.32 -3.21 14.60
N GLY A 29 -11.63 -2.16 13.83
CA GLY A 29 -12.62 -2.20 12.75
C GLY A 29 -12.20 -3.11 11.60
N MET A 30 -10.94 -3.02 11.17
CA MET A 30 -10.40 -3.88 10.12
C MET A 30 -10.29 -5.33 10.60
N ILE A 31 -9.84 -5.57 11.83
CA ILE A 31 -9.77 -6.91 12.42
C ILE A 31 -11.15 -7.56 12.54
N ARG A 32 -12.20 -6.80 12.91
CA ARG A 32 -13.57 -7.31 12.90
C ARG A 32 -13.97 -7.80 11.51
N GLN A 33 -13.77 -6.98 10.47
CA GLN A 33 -14.06 -7.39 9.09
C GLN A 33 -13.21 -8.57 8.62
N ALA A 34 -11.93 -8.61 9.00
CA ALA A 34 -11.05 -9.72 8.65
C ALA A 34 -11.57 -11.05 9.22
N ARG A 35 -12.11 -11.03 10.46
CA ARG A 35 -12.68 -12.19 11.14
C ARG A 35 -14.03 -12.66 10.56
N GLU A 36 -14.76 -11.81 9.85
CA GLU A 36 -16.01 -12.21 9.17
C GLU A 36 -15.75 -13.21 8.04
N GLN A 37 -14.52 -13.24 7.49
CA GLN A 37 -14.12 -14.16 6.43
C GLN A 37 -13.33 -15.32 7.03
N THR A 38 -14.00 -16.44 7.29
CA THR A 38 -13.43 -17.57 8.01
C THR A 38 -12.87 -18.64 7.06
N LEU A 39 -11.56 -18.86 7.18
CA LEU A 39 -10.91 -20.11 6.77
C LEU A 39 -10.31 -20.76 8.02
N THR A 40 -10.24 -22.09 8.05
CA THR A 40 -9.91 -22.85 9.27
C THR A 40 -8.50 -22.62 9.80
N ASN A 41 -7.57 -22.19 8.94
CA ASN A 41 -6.17 -21.94 9.30
C ASN A 41 -5.83 -20.45 9.51
N LEU A 42 -6.83 -19.56 9.56
CA LEU A 42 -6.63 -18.13 9.76
C LEU A 42 -6.88 -17.70 11.19
N GLN A 43 -6.03 -16.80 11.70
CA GLN A 43 -6.22 -16.10 12.96
C GLN A 43 -5.87 -14.62 12.81
N PHE A 44 -6.48 -13.79 13.65
CA PHE A 44 -6.31 -12.34 13.58
C PHE A 44 -6.07 -11.75 14.97
N ILE A 45 -4.98 -10.99 15.12
CA ILE A 45 -4.56 -10.31 16.34
C ILE A 45 -4.79 -8.81 16.17
N GLU A 46 -5.45 -8.18 17.12
CA GLU A 46 -5.50 -6.72 17.18
C GLU A 46 -4.22 -6.21 17.84
N GLY A 47 -3.43 -5.41 17.12
CA GLY A 47 -2.16 -4.89 17.60
C GLY A 47 -1.27 -4.37 16.47
N ASN A 48 -0.39 -3.43 16.79
CA ASN A 48 0.63 -2.95 15.83
C ASN A 48 1.68 -4.03 15.54
N ALA A 49 2.54 -3.79 14.56
CA ALA A 49 3.55 -4.76 14.14
C ALA A 49 4.49 -5.17 15.28
N GLU A 50 4.92 -4.20 16.09
CA GLU A 50 5.91 -4.38 17.16
C GLU A 50 5.34 -5.22 18.32
N SER A 51 4.11 -4.93 18.77
CA SER A 51 3.48 -5.66 19.89
C SER A 51 2.91 -7.00 19.48
N SER A 52 2.34 -7.12 18.27
CA SER A 52 1.71 -8.38 17.84
C SER A 52 2.71 -9.53 17.67
N THR A 53 3.99 -9.24 17.43
CA THR A 53 5.05 -10.25 17.41
C THR A 53 5.35 -10.88 18.78
N ASP A 54 4.94 -10.24 19.89
CA ASP A 54 5.14 -10.78 21.25
C ASP A 54 4.23 -11.99 21.55
N ALA A 55 3.21 -12.22 20.71
CA ALA A 55 2.37 -13.43 20.77
C ALA A 55 3.10 -14.70 20.31
N PHE A 56 4.33 -14.58 19.79
CA PHE A 56 5.09 -15.66 19.19
C PHE A 56 6.38 -15.95 19.98
N GLY A 57 6.67 -17.24 20.14
CA GLY A 57 7.92 -17.73 20.70
C GLY A 57 9.09 -17.55 19.71
N ASP A 58 10.29 -17.83 20.21
CA ASP A 58 11.51 -17.73 19.41
C ASP A 58 11.50 -18.74 18.26
N ALA A 59 12.01 -18.34 17.10
CA ALA A 59 12.10 -19.16 15.89
C ALA A 59 10.80 -19.91 15.51
N SER A 60 9.62 -19.33 15.79
CA SER A 60 8.32 -19.98 15.61
C SER A 60 7.61 -19.62 14.30
N LEU A 61 8.14 -18.67 13.52
CA LEU A 61 7.57 -18.22 12.26
C LEU A 61 8.47 -18.55 11.07
N ASP A 62 7.89 -19.16 10.04
CA ASP A 62 8.54 -19.42 8.75
C ASP A 62 8.70 -18.14 7.91
N CYS A 63 7.67 -17.30 7.95
CA CYS A 63 7.56 -16.14 7.08
C CYS A 63 6.80 -15.01 7.77
N ILE A 64 7.30 -13.78 7.61
CA ILE A 64 6.60 -12.55 7.95
C ILE A 64 6.45 -11.71 6.69
N VAL A 65 5.25 -11.19 6.48
CA VAL A 65 4.96 -10.26 5.39
C VAL A 65 4.35 -8.96 5.90
N ALA A 66 4.42 -7.90 5.10
CA ALA A 66 3.56 -6.74 5.24
C ALA A 66 3.25 -6.16 3.86
N SER A 67 1.97 -5.98 3.56
CA SER A 67 1.47 -5.46 2.29
C SER A 67 0.90 -4.07 2.46
N GLN A 68 1.53 -3.05 1.88
CA GLN A 68 1.08 -1.66 1.97
C GLN A 68 0.95 -1.13 3.42
N ALA A 69 1.73 -1.68 4.35
CA ALA A 69 1.69 -1.28 5.77
C ALA A 69 3.07 -0.92 6.35
N ALA A 70 4.15 -1.44 5.76
CA ALA A 70 5.50 -1.35 6.34
C ALA A 70 6.00 0.08 6.57
N HIS A 71 5.49 1.06 5.83
CA HIS A 71 5.83 2.48 6.03
C HIS A 71 5.31 3.09 7.35
N TRP A 72 4.48 2.36 8.10
CA TRP A 72 3.99 2.77 9.42
C TRP A 72 4.82 2.24 10.58
N PHE A 73 5.75 1.31 10.32
CA PHE A 73 6.40 0.55 11.38
C PHE A 73 7.62 1.29 11.96
N ASP A 74 7.87 1.07 13.24
CA ASP A 74 9.14 1.41 13.88
C ASP A 74 10.14 0.26 13.67
N PHE A 75 10.93 0.36 12.60
CA PHE A 75 11.94 -0.66 12.28
C PHE A 75 13.05 -0.77 13.32
N GLN A 76 13.33 0.28 14.10
CA GLN A 76 14.33 0.19 15.18
C GLN A 76 13.84 -0.76 16.28
N ALA A 77 12.56 -0.70 16.62
CA ALA A 77 11.94 -1.61 17.57
C ALA A 77 11.60 -2.99 16.96
N LEU A 78 11.23 -3.02 15.67
CA LEU A 78 10.71 -4.20 15.01
C LEU A 78 11.81 -5.20 14.60
N TRP A 79 12.94 -4.75 14.04
CA TRP A 79 13.97 -5.67 13.53
C TRP A 79 14.45 -6.72 14.55
N PRO A 80 14.78 -6.36 15.81
CA PRO A 80 15.17 -7.35 16.81
C PRO A 80 14.07 -8.37 17.10
N LYS A 81 12.80 -7.95 17.07
CA LYS A 81 11.66 -8.83 17.28
C LYS A 81 11.46 -9.78 16.11
N LEU A 82 11.56 -9.31 14.87
CA LEU A 82 11.51 -10.16 13.68
C LEU A 82 12.62 -11.22 13.72
N ALA A 83 13.83 -10.81 14.07
CA ALA A 83 14.98 -11.70 14.19
C ALA A 83 14.79 -12.78 15.28
N ARG A 84 14.07 -12.46 16.36
CA ARG A 84 13.71 -13.40 17.43
C ARG A 84 12.67 -14.42 16.97
N VAL A 85 11.58 -13.97 16.34
CA VAL A 85 10.43 -14.85 16.03
C VAL A 85 10.57 -15.62 14.73
N VAL A 86 11.33 -15.11 13.75
CA VAL A 86 11.55 -15.79 12.47
C VAL A 86 12.65 -16.83 12.65
N ARG A 87 12.36 -18.08 12.26
CA ARG A 87 13.34 -19.16 12.36
C ARG A 87 14.57 -18.90 11.48
N PRO A 88 15.75 -19.43 11.82
CA PRO A 88 16.89 -19.45 10.90
C PRO A 88 16.50 -19.96 9.50
N GLY A 89 16.89 -19.24 8.46
CA GLY A 89 16.49 -19.50 7.08
C GLY A 89 15.06 -19.06 6.71
N GLY A 90 14.25 -18.59 7.65
CA GLY A 90 12.91 -18.02 7.42
C GLY A 90 12.96 -16.67 6.70
N THR A 91 11.81 -16.16 6.26
CA THR A 91 11.74 -15.00 5.34
C THR A 91 10.98 -13.82 5.94
N VAL A 92 11.46 -12.60 5.69
CA VAL A 92 10.65 -11.38 5.74
C VAL A 92 10.42 -10.85 4.33
N ALA A 93 9.21 -10.37 4.04
CA ALA A 93 8.92 -9.71 2.77
C ALA A 93 7.97 -8.51 2.99
N PHE A 94 8.42 -7.32 2.63
CA PHE A 94 7.66 -6.09 2.73
C PHE A 94 7.46 -5.51 1.35
N TRP A 95 6.22 -5.22 0.98
CA TRP A 95 5.97 -4.54 -0.29
C TRP A 95 4.95 -3.43 -0.12
N GLY A 96 5.01 -2.50 -1.07
CA GLY A 96 4.06 -1.42 -1.18
C GLY A 96 4.15 -0.75 -2.53
N TYR A 97 3.18 0.11 -2.77
CA TYR A 97 3.04 0.88 -3.99
C TYR A 97 2.72 2.35 -3.67
N LYS A 98 3.27 3.23 -4.49
CA LYS A 98 2.95 4.66 -4.54
C LYS A 98 1.85 4.93 -5.56
N ASP A 99 1.50 6.19 -5.81
CA ASP A 99 0.42 6.55 -6.71
C ASP A 99 0.58 5.96 -8.11
N HIS A 100 -0.58 5.77 -8.74
CA HIS A 100 -0.64 5.32 -10.11
C HIS A 100 -0.42 6.46 -11.10
N VAL A 101 -0.06 6.07 -12.32
CA VAL A 101 -0.11 6.93 -13.51
C VAL A 101 -1.13 6.36 -14.50
N PHE A 102 -1.67 7.23 -15.36
CA PHE A 102 -2.43 6.82 -16.54
C PHE A 102 -1.44 6.61 -17.70
N VAL A 103 -1.17 5.35 -18.04
CA VAL A 103 0.00 4.97 -18.87
C VAL A 103 -0.05 5.54 -20.29
N ASP A 104 -1.25 5.74 -20.84
CA ASP A 104 -1.48 6.31 -22.18
C ASP A 104 -1.79 7.82 -22.16
N PHE A 105 -1.85 8.43 -20.96
CA PHE A 105 -2.30 9.81 -20.76
C PHE A 105 -1.32 10.59 -19.87
N PRO A 106 -0.15 11.02 -20.41
CA PRO A 106 0.87 11.72 -19.64
C PRO A 106 0.38 13.03 -19.00
N ALA A 107 -0.44 13.81 -19.72
CA ALA A 107 -1.04 15.03 -19.19
C ALA A 107 -1.98 14.75 -18.00
N ALA A 108 -2.81 13.71 -18.10
CA ALA A 108 -3.70 13.30 -17.01
C ALA A 108 -2.90 12.88 -15.76
N SER A 109 -1.80 12.16 -15.98
CA SER A 109 -0.91 11.72 -14.90
C SER A 109 -0.25 12.90 -14.19
N ALA A 110 0.20 13.91 -14.95
CA ALA A 110 0.78 15.13 -14.41
C ALA A 110 -0.24 15.94 -13.58
N ILE A 111 -1.49 16.05 -14.05
CA ILE A 111 -2.57 16.73 -13.31
C ILE A 111 -2.87 16.00 -11.99
N LEU A 112 -3.02 14.68 -12.02
CA LEU A 112 -3.25 13.89 -10.81
C LEU A 112 -2.09 14.06 -9.82
N GLN A 113 -0.85 13.98 -10.28
CA GLN A 113 0.34 14.18 -9.44
C GLN A 113 0.38 15.59 -8.85
N HIS A 114 0.05 16.60 -9.63
CA HIS A 114 -0.01 17.99 -9.16
C HIS A 114 -1.01 18.13 -8.00
N TYR A 115 -2.24 17.64 -8.16
CA TYR A 115 -3.23 17.67 -7.09
C TYR A 115 -2.85 16.80 -5.89
N ALA A 116 -2.17 15.68 -6.13
CA ALA A 116 -1.73 14.78 -5.07
C ALA A 116 -0.70 15.44 -4.15
N TYR A 117 0.15 16.36 -4.64
CA TYR A 117 1.33 16.83 -3.88
C TYR A 117 1.47 18.33 -3.70
N ASP A 118 0.69 19.13 -4.41
CA ASP A 118 0.63 20.56 -4.14
C ASP A 118 0.05 20.80 -2.74
N LEU A 119 0.70 21.70 -1.99
CA LEU A 119 0.41 21.99 -0.60
C LEU A 119 -0.75 22.98 -0.42
N ASP A 120 -1.31 23.52 -1.50
CA ASP A 120 -2.54 24.29 -1.45
C ASP A 120 -3.63 23.51 -0.70
N ARG A 121 -4.35 24.19 0.20
CA ARG A 121 -5.38 23.59 1.05
C ARG A 121 -6.51 22.96 0.22
N ASP A 122 -6.77 23.46 -0.98
CA ASP A 122 -7.83 22.94 -1.84
C ASP A 122 -7.38 21.67 -2.61
N LYS A 123 -6.15 21.20 -2.37
CA LYS A 123 -5.54 19.98 -2.95
C LYS A 123 -5.11 19.00 -1.86
N LEU A 124 -4.55 17.86 -2.25
CA LEU A 124 -4.32 16.72 -1.34
C LEU A 124 -2.97 16.75 -0.63
N GLY A 125 -2.00 17.56 -1.08
CA GLY A 125 -0.60 17.45 -0.64
C GLY A 125 -0.39 17.61 0.86
N SER A 126 -1.07 18.59 1.46
CA SER A 126 -0.98 18.91 2.90
C SER A 126 -1.63 17.86 3.82
N TYR A 127 -2.37 16.90 3.26
CA TYR A 127 -3.15 15.92 4.02
C TYR A 127 -2.55 14.52 4.02
N TRP A 128 -1.43 14.30 3.33
CA TRP A 128 -0.72 13.04 3.40
C TRP A 128 -0.11 12.84 4.80
N PRO A 129 -0.35 11.68 5.44
CA PRO A 129 0.33 11.36 6.69
C PRO A 129 1.85 11.24 6.50
N GLN A 130 2.61 11.96 7.33
CA GLN A 130 4.07 11.92 7.33
C GLN A 130 4.61 11.31 8.63
N PRO A 131 5.80 10.67 8.61
CA PRO A 131 6.69 10.51 7.45
C PRO A 131 6.32 9.34 6.53
N GLY A 132 5.32 8.53 6.88
CA GLY A 132 4.96 7.30 6.16
C GLY A 132 4.77 7.48 4.65
N ARG A 133 4.17 8.60 4.22
CA ARG A 133 4.01 8.88 2.79
C ARG A 133 5.34 9.06 2.06
N SER A 134 6.31 9.76 2.66
CA SER A 134 7.63 9.94 2.06
C SER A 134 8.35 8.61 1.88
N TYR A 135 8.20 7.68 2.83
CA TYR A 135 8.75 6.33 2.71
C TYR A 135 8.15 5.55 1.55
N VAL A 136 6.84 5.65 1.31
CA VAL A 136 6.19 5.01 0.16
C VAL A 136 6.67 5.63 -1.16
N GLN A 137 6.80 6.95 -1.22
CA GLN A 137 7.30 7.64 -2.42
C GLN A 137 8.73 7.24 -2.76
N ASP A 138 9.57 7.11 -1.75
CA ASP A 138 10.94 6.61 -1.90
C ASP A 138 11.01 5.08 -1.86
N LYS A 139 9.97 4.39 -2.35
CA LYS A 139 9.98 2.93 -2.58
C LYS A 139 10.44 2.12 -1.37
N LEU A 140 10.07 2.57 -0.18
CA LEU A 140 10.41 1.97 1.10
C LEU A 140 11.93 1.79 1.29
N ARG A 141 12.77 2.69 0.76
CA ARG A 141 14.24 2.65 0.92
C ARG A 141 14.72 2.79 2.36
N VAL A 142 13.90 3.38 3.21
CA VAL A 142 14.13 3.44 4.67
C VAL A 142 14.20 2.03 5.30
N ILE A 143 13.56 1.03 4.68
CA ILE A 143 13.57 -0.35 5.16
C ILE A 143 14.87 -1.03 4.74
N GLN A 144 15.75 -1.23 5.71
CA GLN A 144 17.05 -1.87 5.52
C GLN A 144 17.19 -3.05 6.49
N PRO A 145 17.04 -4.31 6.02
CA PRO A 145 17.29 -5.49 6.84
C PRO A 145 18.73 -5.49 7.39
N PRO A 146 18.94 -5.57 8.72
CA PRO A 146 20.28 -5.58 9.32
C PRO A 146 21.12 -6.79 8.85
N ARG A 147 22.27 -6.54 8.23
CA ARG A 147 23.09 -7.57 7.55
C ARG A 147 23.76 -8.58 8.48
N ASP A 148 23.89 -8.23 9.76
CA ASP A 148 24.34 -9.12 10.84
C ASP A 148 23.29 -10.18 11.18
N GLN A 149 22.02 -9.93 10.86
CA GLN A 149 20.89 -10.80 11.19
C GLN A 149 20.18 -11.38 9.96
N TRP A 150 20.33 -10.73 8.81
CA TRP A 150 19.61 -11.03 7.58
C TRP A 150 20.57 -11.16 6.39
N GLU A 151 20.27 -12.09 5.50
CA GLU A 151 21.02 -12.37 4.27
C GLU A 151 20.07 -12.53 3.08
N ASP A 152 20.61 -12.71 1.88
CA ASP A 152 19.83 -12.77 0.63
C ASP A 152 18.83 -11.61 0.52
N ILE A 153 19.33 -10.40 0.78
CA ILE A 153 18.51 -9.18 0.75
C ILE A 153 18.23 -8.84 -0.71
N GLN A 154 16.95 -8.91 -1.07
CA GLN A 154 16.44 -8.59 -2.39
C GLN A 154 15.60 -7.33 -2.32
N ARG A 155 15.74 -6.50 -3.35
CA ARG A 155 14.93 -5.30 -3.56
C ARG A 155 14.53 -5.27 -5.02
N ILE A 156 13.23 -5.36 -5.25
CA ILE A 156 12.66 -5.31 -6.59
C ILE A 156 11.75 -4.10 -6.66
N GLU A 157 11.96 -3.25 -7.66
CA GLU A 157 11.29 -1.96 -7.77
C GLU A 157 10.69 -1.79 -9.16
N TYR A 158 9.65 -0.97 -9.22
CA TYR A 158 9.08 -0.48 -10.47
C TYR A 158 8.83 1.01 -10.40
N GLU A 159 9.19 1.73 -11.47
CA GLU A 159 8.74 3.09 -11.74
C GLU A 159 7.92 3.09 -13.03
N PRO A 160 6.62 3.45 -13.00
CA PRO A 160 5.81 3.45 -14.20
C PRO A 160 6.18 4.60 -15.12
N GLY A 161 6.10 4.34 -16.43
CA GLY A 161 6.17 5.36 -17.47
C GLY A 161 4.78 5.82 -17.91
N THR A 162 4.74 6.90 -18.71
CA THR A 162 3.50 7.45 -19.28
C THR A 162 3.54 7.49 -20.82
N SER A 163 4.37 6.64 -21.42
CA SER A 163 4.53 6.50 -22.88
C SER A 163 3.94 5.18 -23.39
N GLY A 164 2.87 4.71 -22.75
CA GLY A 164 2.23 3.42 -23.00
C GLY A 164 2.44 2.42 -21.86
N ALA A 165 1.66 1.34 -21.90
CA ALA A 165 1.77 0.25 -20.94
C ALA A 165 3.18 -0.34 -20.90
N HIS A 166 3.67 -0.62 -19.68
CA HIS A 166 4.96 -1.23 -19.41
C HIS A 166 6.16 -0.42 -19.94
N SER A 167 5.97 0.89 -20.16
CA SER A 167 7.03 1.81 -20.57
C SER A 167 7.96 2.24 -19.42
N GLY A 168 7.69 1.78 -18.21
CA GLY A 168 8.46 2.08 -17.01
C GLY A 168 9.76 1.29 -16.87
N GLU A 169 10.45 1.50 -15.75
CA GLU A 169 11.71 0.83 -15.41
C GLU A 169 11.54 -0.11 -14.22
N GLY A 170 12.16 -1.30 -14.30
CA GLY A 170 12.15 -2.30 -13.23
C GLY A 170 11.18 -3.45 -13.49
N THR A 171 10.64 -4.05 -12.43
CA THR A 171 9.73 -5.21 -12.53
C THR A 171 8.32 -4.83 -12.15
N LEU A 172 7.41 -4.78 -13.13
CA LEU A 172 6.01 -4.49 -12.90
C LEU A 172 5.33 -5.59 -12.08
N PHE A 173 4.77 -5.23 -10.93
CA PHE A 173 3.98 -6.12 -10.07
C PHE A 173 2.48 -5.81 -10.06
N MET A 174 2.11 -4.56 -10.38
CA MET A 174 0.76 -4.05 -10.20
C MET A 174 0.36 -3.16 -11.36
N GLU A 175 -0.61 -3.65 -12.12
CA GLU A 175 -1.34 -2.88 -13.13
C GLU A 175 -2.82 -3.19 -13.03
N ARG A 176 -3.64 -2.30 -13.56
CA ARG A 176 -5.08 -2.54 -13.64
C ARG A 176 -5.67 -1.79 -14.82
N GLN A 177 -6.60 -2.45 -15.49
CA GLN A 177 -7.53 -1.78 -16.38
C GLN A 177 -8.85 -1.59 -15.62
N MET A 178 -9.36 -0.35 -15.58
CA MET A 178 -10.59 -0.02 -14.87
C MET A 178 -11.34 1.10 -15.60
N LYS A 179 -12.61 1.25 -15.26
CA LYS A 179 -13.41 2.39 -15.71
C LYS A 179 -12.94 3.67 -15.02
N ILE A 180 -13.07 4.81 -15.69
CA ILE A 180 -12.76 6.12 -15.12
C ILE A 180 -13.58 6.39 -13.86
N GLY A 181 -14.87 6.01 -13.84
CA GLY A 181 -15.70 6.12 -12.63
C GLY A 181 -15.15 5.32 -11.44
N GLU A 182 -14.65 4.10 -11.68
CA GLU A 182 -14.01 3.27 -10.65
C GLU A 182 -12.70 3.89 -10.16
N CYS A 183 -11.94 4.53 -11.06
CA CYS A 183 -10.70 5.21 -10.70
C CYS A 183 -10.96 6.44 -9.81
N LYS A 184 -12.03 7.19 -10.05
CA LYS A 184 -12.44 8.30 -9.17
C LYS A 184 -12.70 7.80 -7.76
N GLU A 185 -13.48 6.73 -7.62
CA GLU A 185 -13.76 6.12 -6.31
C GLU A 185 -12.48 5.56 -5.66
N TYR A 186 -11.57 4.99 -6.45
CA TYR A 186 -10.27 4.56 -5.93
C TYR A 186 -9.45 5.72 -5.36
N VAL A 187 -9.38 6.87 -6.02
CA VAL A 187 -8.68 8.07 -5.51
C VAL A 187 -9.33 8.57 -4.21
N ARG A 188 -10.65 8.45 -4.06
CA ARG A 188 -11.38 8.79 -2.82
C ARG A 188 -11.07 7.86 -1.62
N THR A 189 -10.34 6.76 -1.83
CA THR A 189 -9.86 5.90 -0.74
C THR A 189 -8.48 6.30 -0.21
N TRP A 190 -7.83 7.31 -0.82
CA TRP A 190 -6.52 7.77 -0.38
C TRP A 190 -6.59 8.41 1.01
N SER A 191 -5.60 8.17 1.84
CA SER A 191 -5.54 8.76 3.19
C SER A 191 -5.54 10.29 3.17
N SER A 192 -4.91 10.90 2.17
CA SER A 192 -4.94 12.35 1.98
C SER A 192 -6.33 12.87 1.63
N TYR A 193 -7.14 12.10 0.90
CA TYR A 193 -8.52 12.47 0.62
C TYR A 193 -9.34 12.49 1.92
N HIS A 194 -9.18 11.50 2.80
CA HIS A 194 -9.85 11.51 4.10
C HIS A 194 -9.48 12.74 4.94
N GLY A 195 -8.18 13.06 5.07
CA GLY A 195 -7.74 14.27 5.76
C GLY A 195 -8.27 15.56 5.09
N TRP A 196 -8.32 15.59 3.76
CA TRP A 196 -8.88 16.71 3.01
C TRP A 196 -10.38 16.88 3.29
N THR A 197 -11.16 15.80 3.32
CA THR A 197 -12.60 15.85 3.60
C THR A 197 -12.92 16.33 5.01
N GLU A 198 -12.10 15.97 6.00
CA GLU A 198 -12.23 16.48 7.38
C GLU A 198 -12.05 18.01 7.43
N ALA A 199 -11.14 18.55 6.63
CA ALA A 199 -10.94 19.99 6.50
C ALA A 199 -11.98 20.70 5.62
N HIS A 200 -12.73 19.96 4.79
CA HIS A 200 -13.69 20.48 3.82
C HIS A 200 -15.07 19.79 3.90
N PRO A 201 -15.76 19.80 5.06
CA PRO A 201 -16.98 19.01 5.28
C PRO A 201 -18.16 19.35 4.35
N GLY A 202 -18.15 20.53 3.70
CA GLY A 202 -19.17 20.94 2.73
C GLY A 202 -18.88 20.51 1.28
N ARG A 203 -17.70 19.94 1.00
CA ARG A 203 -17.30 19.53 -0.35
C ARG A 203 -17.62 18.06 -0.57
N ILE A 204 -18.84 17.82 -1.02
CA ILE A 204 -19.40 16.48 -1.24
C ILE A 204 -19.28 16.12 -2.73
N ALA A 205 -18.87 14.88 -3.01
CA ALA A 205 -18.75 14.33 -4.36
C ALA A 205 -20.05 14.48 -5.17
N ARG A 206 -19.94 14.76 -6.48
CA ARG A 206 -21.11 14.77 -7.38
C ARG A 206 -21.83 13.43 -7.43
N SER A 207 -21.09 12.32 -7.36
CA SER A 207 -21.65 10.95 -7.30
C SER A 207 -22.47 10.68 -6.05
N GLN A 208 -22.33 11.50 -5.00
CA GLN A 208 -23.06 11.41 -3.74
C GLN A 208 -24.13 12.52 -3.60
N GLY A 209 -24.46 13.21 -4.69
CA GLY A 209 -25.45 14.28 -4.72
C GLY A 209 -24.94 15.65 -4.25
N GLY A 210 -23.62 15.82 -4.09
CA GLY A 210 -22.99 17.08 -3.77
C GLY A 210 -22.69 17.97 -4.97
N GLN A 211 -22.06 19.12 -4.73
CA GLN A 211 -21.64 20.06 -5.78
C GLN A 211 -20.25 19.75 -6.39
N GLY A 212 -19.48 18.87 -5.76
CA GLY A 212 -18.14 18.48 -6.22
C GLY A 212 -17.08 18.52 -5.12
N ASP A 213 -16.31 17.44 -5.04
CA ASP A 213 -15.12 17.33 -4.18
C ASP A 213 -13.82 17.63 -4.95
N VAL A 214 -12.67 17.43 -4.31
CA VAL A 214 -11.35 17.59 -4.94
C VAL A 214 -11.13 16.58 -6.07
N VAL A 215 -11.68 15.36 -5.97
CA VAL A 215 -11.55 14.34 -7.03
C VAL A 215 -12.36 14.72 -8.26
N ASP A 216 -13.55 15.29 -8.08
CA ASP A 216 -14.33 15.88 -9.16
C ASP A 216 -13.53 16.98 -9.87
N SER A 217 -12.85 17.84 -9.09
CA SER A 217 -12.02 18.92 -9.62
C SER A 217 -10.81 18.39 -10.41
N ILE A 218 -10.13 17.36 -9.90
CA ILE A 218 -9.03 16.67 -10.59
C ILE A 218 -9.50 16.16 -11.95
N PHE A 219 -10.61 15.43 -11.97
CA PHE A 219 -11.09 14.80 -13.19
C PHE A 219 -11.75 15.78 -14.17
N ASP A 220 -12.29 16.91 -13.70
CA ASP A 220 -12.73 18.01 -14.56
C ASP A 220 -11.54 18.65 -15.29
N GLU A 221 -10.41 18.85 -14.60
CA GLU A 221 -9.18 19.36 -15.24
C GLU A 221 -8.59 18.34 -16.21
N ILE A 222 -8.52 17.06 -15.83
CA ILE A 222 -8.09 15.98 -16.72
C ILE A 222 -8.98 15.91 -17.97
N ALA A 223 -10.30 15.99 -17.82
CA ALA A 223 -11.24 15.93 -18.93
C ALA A 223 -11.15 17.17 -19.86
N SER A 224 -10.78 18.33 -19.29
CA SER A 224 -10.49 19.54 -20.07
C SER A 224 -9.22 19.39 -20.93
N ALA A 225 -8.24 18.62 -20.46
CA ALA A 225 -7.04 18.30 -21.22
C ALA A 225 -7.24 17.15 -22.22
N ASN A 226 -8.14 16.20 -21.93
CA ASN A 226 -8.45 15.08 -22.80
C ASN A 226 -9.89 14.60 -22.63
N SER A 227 -10.69 14.72 -23.70
CA SER A 227 -12.11 14.37 -23.70
C SER A 227 -12.41 12.89 -23.44
N TRP A 228 -11.41 12.00 -23.48
CA TRP A 228 -11.58 10.59 -23.10
C TRP A 228 -12.06 10.44 -21.65
N PHE A 229 -11.73 11.39 -20.77
CA PHE A 229 -12.12 11.37 -19.35
C PHE A 229 -13.52 11.95 -19.08
N LEU A 230 -14.25 12.38 -20.11
CA LEU A 230 -15.63 12.85 -19.96
C LEU A 230 -16.63 11.71 -19.72
N ASN A 231 -16.31 10.49 -20.15
CA ASN A 231 -17.19 9.33 -19.99
C ASN A 231 -16.63 8.39 -18.92
N ASP A 232 -17.36 8.23 -17.82
CA ASP A 232 -16.95 7.38 -16.70
C ASP A 232 -16.87 5.90 -17.05
N ASP A 233 -17.54 5.45 -18.12
CA ASP A 233 -17.47 4.08 -18.62
C ASP A 233 -16.22 3.79 -19.48
N ASN A 234 -15.48 4.82 -19.88
CA ASN A 234 -14.26 4.63 -20.65
C ASN A 234 -13.20 3.90 -19.80
N LEU A 235 -12.53 2.95 -20.44
CA LEU A 235 -11.46 2.19 -19.81
C LEU A 235 -10.15 2.96 -19.89
N ILE A 236 -9.40 2.87 -18.80
CA ILE A 236 -8.04 3.38 -18.66
C ILE A 236 -7.17 2.26 -18.09
N ARG A 237 -5.89 2.26 -18.46
CA ARG A 237 -4.87 1.43 -17.83
C ARG A 237 -4.05 2.29 -16.89
N ILE A 238 -3.86 1.78 -15.69
CA ILE A 238 -3.05 2.41 -14.66
C ILE A 238 -1.99 1.43 -14.13
N GLU A 239 -0.84 1.99 -13.81
CA GLU A 239 0.30 1.28 -13.23
C GLU A 239 0.79 2.04 -12.00
N TRP A 240 1.24 1.31 -10.98
CA TRP A 240 1.74 1.90 -9.75
C TRP A 240 3.24 1.71 -9.63
N GLY A 241 3.95 2.75 -9.22
CA GLY A 241 5.32 2.58 -8.72
C GLY A 241 5.31 1.70 -7.48
N SER A 242 6.21 0.74 -7.41
CA SER A 242 6.18 -0.26 -6.33
C SER A 242 7.57 -0.69 -5.90
N ALA A 243 7.62 -1.29 -4.72
CA ALA A 243 8.81 -1.88 -4.16
C ALA A 243 8.45 -3.15 -3.38
N LEU A 244 9.29 -4.17 -3.52
CA LEU A 244 9.32 -5.35 -2.68
C LEU A 244 10.72 -5.48 -2.10
N ILE A 245 10.79 -5.65 -0.79
CA ILE A 245 12.01 -5.92 -0.04
C ILE A 245 11.83 -7.28 0.60
N ALA A 246 12.72 -8.23 0.30
CA ALA A 246 12.74 -9.52 0.94
C ALA A 246 14.11 -9.80 1.53
N ALA A 247 14.16 -10.55 2.63
CA ALA A 247 15.41 -11.03 3.21
C ALA A 247 15.18 -12.34 3.95
N ARG A 248 16.24 -13.13 4.05
CA ARG A 248 16.25 -14.38 4.81
C ARG A 248 16.93 -14.20 6.15
N ARG A 249 16.37 -14.78 7.20
CA ARG A 249 17.03 -14.83 8.51
C ARG A 249 18.29 -15.68 8.35
N ARG A 250 19.43 -15.15 8.78
CA ARG A 250 20.70 -15.90 8.73
C ARG A 250 20.56 -17.23 9.46
N ILE A 251 21.21 -18.26 8.92
CA ILE A 251 21.40 -19.51 9.63
C ILE A 251 22.55 -19.30 10.60
N ASP A 252 22.33 -19.58 11.90
CA ASP A 252 23.41 -19.56 12.88
C ASP A 252 24.47 -20.58 12.41
N SER A 253 25.68 -20.10 12.18
CA SER A 253 26.81 -20.98 11.89
C SER A 253 27.22 -21.66 13.20
N ASP A 254 26.94 -22.96 13.30
CA ASP A 254 27.51 -23.84 14.33
C ASP A 254 29.04 -23.75 14.39
#